data_AF-A0A375I9Y9-F1
#
_entry.id   AF-A0A375I9Y9-F1
#
_cell.length_a   1.000
_cell.length_b   1.000
_cell.length_c   1.000
_cell.angle_alpha   90.00
_cell.angle_beta   90.00
_cell.angle_gamma   90.00
#
_symmetry.space_group_name_H-M   'P 1'
#
loop_
_entity.id
_entity.type
_entity.pdbx_description
1 polymer ?
#
loop_
_entity_poly.entity_id
_entity_poly.type
_entity_poly.pdbx_seq_one_letter_code
_entity_poly.pdbx_strand_id
1 'polypeptide(L)'
;MPDTSPPRPDLHQGLPPVIDAHTRVLVLGSFPGAASLAARQYYAHPRNQFWPLLGALTGEPLPELPYAERLVRLLAHRIGVWDVLGACRREGSLDSNIRYPQANDFTRLRALAPALRRIGFNGGTSGRFAPQFAAQGYETVVLPSSSPAHAARSFEQKLALWRALLA
;
A
#
# COMPACT_ATOMS: atom_id res chain seq x y z
N MET A 1 -5.99 -20.04 39.13
CA MET A 1 -6.28 -20.52 37.75
C MET A 1 -5.15 -20.02 36.87
N PRO A 2 -4.31 -20.87 36.27
CA PRO A 2 -3.38 -20.40 35.25
C PRO A 2 -4.19 -19.92 34.04
N ASP A 3 -3.86 -18.75 33.52
CA ASP A 3 -4.44 -18.17 32.31
C ASP A 3 -4.13 -19.11 31.12
N THR A 4 -5.13 -19.89 30.70
CA THR A 4 -5.06 -20.82 29.55
C THR A 4 -5.38 -20.12 28.24
N SER A 5 -5.14 -18.81 28.13
CA SER A 5 -5.22 -18.13 26.84
C SER A 5 -4.18 -18.73 25.90
N PRO A 6 -4.57 -19.18 24.69
CA PRO A 6 -3.59 -19.67 23.71
C PRO A 6 -2.54 -18.58 23.46
N PRO A 7 -1.25 -18.92 23.28
CA PRO A 7 -0.23 -17.94 22.97
C PRO A 7 -0.68 -17.13 21.77
N ARG A 8 -0.73 -15.80 21.91
CA ARG A 8 -1.06 -14.91 20.81
C ARG A 8 -0.06 -15.20 19.69
N PRO A 9 -0.51 -15.40 18.44
CA PRO A 9 0.40 -15.68 17.35
C PRO A 9 1.41 -14.54 17.22
N ASP A 10 2.68 -14.85 16.96
CA ASP A 10 3.66 -13.83 16.59
C ASP A 10 3.24 -13.19 15.26
N LEU A 11 2.72 -11.96 15.35
CA LEU A 11 2.26 -11.19 14.21
C LEU A 11 3.36 -10.24 13.75
N HIS A 12 3.66 -10.27 12.45
CA HIS A 12 4.40 -9.20 11.82
C HIS A 12 3.57 -7.92 11.84
N GLN A 13 4.21 -6.83 12.22
CA GLN A 13 3.62 -5.50 12.19
C GLN A 13 3.87 -4.83 10.84
N GLY A 14 2.86 -4.14 10.32
CA GLY A 14 2.95 -3.35 9.11
C GLY A 14 3.77 -2.07 9.31
N LEU A 15 3.79 -1.23 8.29
CA LEU A 15 4.45 0.07 8.33
C LEU A 15 3.44 1.19 8.68
N PRO A 16 3.90 2.29 9.30
CA PRO A 16 3.04 3.45 9.55
C PRO A 16 2.63 4.11 8.22
N PRO A 17 1.46 4.76 8.16
CA PRO A 17 1.04 5.46 6.95
C PRO A 17 2.02 6.59 6.60
N VAL A 18 2.32 6.74 5.31
CA VAL A 18 2.97 7.94 4.78
C VAL A 18 1.89 8.77 4.12
N ILE A 19 1.31 9.69 4.90
CA ILE A 19 0.24 10.60 4.52
C ILE A 19 0.42 11.92 5.25
N ASP A 20 -0.17 12.98 4.71
CA ASP A 20 -0.24 14.30 5.33
C ASP A 20 -1.61 14.96 5.11
N ALA A 21 -1.79 16.15 5.65
CA ALA A 21 -3.05 16.89 5.54
C ALA A 21 -3.43 17.27 4.10
N HIS A 22 -2.46 17.27 3.17
CA HIS A 22 -2.64 17.65 1.77
C HIS A 22 -2.82 16.45 0.84
N THR A 23 -2.65 15.24 1.34
CA THR A 23 -2.81 13.98 0.61
C THR A 23 -4.22 13.90 0.03
N ARG A 24 -4.31 13.74 -1.29
CA ARG A 24 -5.57 13.63 -2.05
C ARG A 24 -5.82 12.24 -2.57
N VAL A 25 -4.75 11.50 -2.80
CA VAL A 25 -4.78 10.12 -3.30
C VAL A 25 -4.00 9.25 -2.32
N LEU A 26 -4.55 8.12 -1.91
CA LEU A 26 -3.86 7.14 -1.08
C LEU A 26 -3.73 5.82 -1.82
N VAL A 27 -2.51 5.29 -1.94
CA VAL A 27 -2.30 3.93 -2.45
C VAL A 27 -2.24 2.94 -1.30
N LEU A 28 -3.13 1.95 -1.31
CA LEU A 28 -3.19 0.86 -0.33
C LEU A 28 -2.69 -0.46 -0.93
N GLY A 29 -1.56 -0.93 -0.44
CA GLY A 29 -1.09 -2.30 -0.64
C GLY A 29 -1.82 -3.30 0.26
N SER A 30 -1.48 -4.58 0.14
CA SER A 30 -2.03 -5.65 0.99
C SER A 30 -1.35 -5.66 2.37
N PHE A 31 -0.07 -6.01 2.39
CA PHE A 31 0.79 -5.99 3.56
C PHE A 31 2.27 -5.91 3.11
N PRO A 32 3.15 -5.16 3.80
CA PRO A 32 4.53 -4.97 3.36
C PRO A 32 5.26 -6.31 3.21
N GLY A 33 5.93 -6.52 2.08
CA GLY A 33 6.75 -7.72 1.82
C GLY A 33 7.91 -7.89 2.81
N ALA A 34 8.55 -9.07 2.85
CA ALA A 34 9.69 -9.32 3.74
C ALA A 34 10.83 -8.30 3.59
N ALA A 35 11.20 -7.94 2.35
CA ALA A 35 12.19 -6.90 2.08
C ALA A 35 11.75 -5.52 2.61
N SER A 36 10.46 -5.20 2.51
CA SER A 36 9.89 -3.95 3.01
C SER A 36 9.89 -3.88 4.54
N LEU A 37 9.57 -4.98 5.21
CA LEU A 37 9.62 -5.06 6.67
C LEU A 37 11.06 -4.95 7.18
N ALA A 38 12.00 -5.70 6.57
CA ALA A 38 13.41 -5.66 6.95
C ALA A 38 14.02 -4.25 6.76
N ALA A 39 13.71 -3.58 5.66
CA ALA A 39 14.18 -2.23 5.38
C ALA A 39 13.41 -1.15 6.16
N ARG A 40 12.22 -1.47 6.70
CA ARG A 40 11.21 -0.50 7.16
C ARG A 40 10.81 0.52 6.10
N GLN A 41 10.62 0.04 4.86
CA GLN A 41 10.36 0.87 3.68
C GLN A 41 9.27 0.26 2.81
N TYR A 42 8.33 1.09 2.35
CA TYR A 42 7.34 0.66 1.37
C TYR A 42 8.00 0.23 0.06
N TYR A 43 7.54 -0.91 -0.48
CA TYR A 43 7.95 -1.46 -1.77
C TYR A 43 9.49 -1.53 -1.97
N ALA A 44 10.21 -2.03 -0.95
CA ALA A 44 11.68 -2.05 -0.93
C ALA A 44 12.29 -3.14 -1.83
N HIS A 45 11.51 -4.13 -2.26
CA HIS A 45 12.01 -5.20 -3.12
C HIS A 45 12.45 -4.63 -4.48
N PRO A 46 13.69 -4.84 -4.96
CA PRO A 46 14.22 -4.15 -6.16
C PRO A 46 13.42 -4.39 -7.44
N ARG A 47 12.79 -5.56 -7.57
CA ARG A 47 11.92 -5.89 -8.72
C ARG A 47 10.47 -5.38 -8.59
N ASN A 48 10.12 -4.68 -7.51
CA ASN A 48 8.78 -4.12 -7.35
C ASN A 48 8.64 -2.87 -8.23
N GLN A 49 7.59 -2.82 -9.04
CA GLN A 49 7.37 -1.77 -10.01
C GLN A 49 6.66 -0.53 -9.43
N PHE A 50 6.40 -0.47 -8.12
CA PHE A 50 5.68 0.65 -7.49
C PHE A 50 6.37 1.99 -7.74
N TRP A 51 7.65 2.11 -7.41
CA TRP A 51 8.41 3.35 -7.61
C TRP A 51 8.57 3.71 -9.09
N PRO A 52 8.88 2.76 -10.02
CA PRO A 52 8.84 3.03 -11.45
C PRO A 52 7.48 3.50 -11.98
N LEU A 53 6.38 2.88 -11.54
CA LEU A 53 5.03 3.24 -11.97
C LEU A 53 4.67 4.65 -11.52
N LEU A 54 4.91 4.98 -10.25
CA LEU A 54 4.64 6.31 -9.74
C LEU A 54 5.58 7.36 -10.35
N GLY A 55 6.85 7.04 -10.55
CA GLY A 55 7.78 7.95 -11.21
C GLY A 55 7.33 8.31 -12.63
N ALA A 56 6.86 7.32 -13.40
CA ALA A 56 6.29 7.56 -14.72
C ALA A 56 4.96 8.34 -14.69
N LEU A 57 4.16 8.21 -13.63
CA LEU A 57 2.91 8.95 -13.46
C LEU A 57 3.14 10.42 -13.05
N THR A 58 4.13 10.68 -12.19
CA THR A 58 4.40 12.02 -11.64
C THR A 58 5.48 12.78 -12.41
N GLY A 59 6.21 12.11 -13.31
CA GLY A 59 7.38 12.68 -13.98
C GLY A 59 8.62 12.79 -13.08
N GLU A 60 8.66 12.06 -11.96
CA GLU A 60 9.75 12.09 -10.99
C GLU A 60 10.67 10.88 -11.14
N PRO A 61 11.99 11.02 -10.93
CA PRO A 61 12.94 9.90 -10.97
C PRO A 61 12.88 9.05 -9.68
N LEU A 62 11.69 8.71 -9.19
CA LEU A 62 11.50 8.02 -7.89
C LEU A 62 12.38 6.76 -7.70
N PRO A 63 12.60 5.88 -8.70
CA PRO A 63 13.46 4.70 -8.52
C PRO A 63 14.91 5.03 -8.16
N GLU A 64 15.41 6.18 -8.61
CA GLU A 64 16.81 6.61 -8.47
C GLU A 64 17.04 7.32 -7.12
N LEU A 65 15.98 7.87 -6.53
CA LEU A 65 16.07 8.62 -5.27
C LEU A 65 16.25 7.71 -4.05
N PRO A 66 16.92 8.17 -2.98
CA PRO A 66 16.85 7.55 -1.66
C PRO A 66 15.42 7.50 -1.14
N TYR A 67 15.09 6.50 -0.31
CA TYR A 67 13.71 6.27 0.16
C TYR A 67 13.06 7.51 0.81
N ALA A 68 13.77 8.21 1.68
CA ALA A 68 13.25 9.42 2.32
C ALA A 68 12.84 10.49 1.30
N GLU A 69 13.65 10.69 0.26
CA GLU A 69 13.36 11.65 -0.81
C GLU A 69 12.19 11.20 -1.68
N ARG A 70 12.04 9.89 -1.92
CA ARG A 70 10.84 9.36 -2.61
C ARG A 70 9.56 9.74 -1.88
N LEU A 71 9.54 9.66 -0.55
CA LEU A 71 8.36 10.02 0.25
C LEU A 71 8.06 11.51 0.14
N VAL A 72 9.08 12.36 0.23
CA VAL A 72 8.92 13.82 0.08
C VAL A 72 8.33 14.16 -1.29
N ARG A 73 8.86 13.59 -2.38
CA ARG A 73 8.31 13.79 -3.72
C ARG A 73 6.88 13.29 -3.82
N LEU A 74 6.59 12.10 -3.30
CA LEU A 74 5.26 11.52 -3.37
C LEU A 74 4.20 12.39 -2.66
N LEU A 75 4.52 12.88 -1.46
CA LEU A 75 3.65 13.80 -0.71
C LEU A 75 3.52 15.17 -1.39
N ALA A 76 4.57 15.68 -2.05
CA ALA A 76 4.48 16.90 -2.86
C ALA A 76 3.47 16.75 -4.02
N HIS A 77 3.36 15.55 -4.59
CA HIS A 77 2.32 15.18 -5.56
C HIS A 77 0.96 14.84 -4.92
N ARG A 78 0.82 15.01 -3.60
CA ARG A 78 -0.38 14.70 -2.80
C ARG A 78 -0.78 13.23 -2.82
N ILE A 79 0.20 12.36 -3.02
CA ILE A 79 0.03 10.90 -3.03
C ILE A 79 0.57 10.35 -1.71
N GLY A 80 -0.27 9.61 -1.01
CA GLY A 80 0.09 8.86 0.19
C GLY A 80 0.26 7.38 -0.09
N VAL A 81 0.93 6.68 0.81
CA VAL A 81 1.08 5.21 0.76
C VAL A 81 0.84 4.59 2.13
N TRP A 82 0.09 3.49 2.13
CA TRP A 82 -0.13 2.62 3.29
C TRP A 82 -0.51 1.21 2.83
N ASP A 83 -0.94 0.36 3.76
CA ASP A 83 -1.40 -1.00 3.51
C ASP A 83 -2.76 -1.23 4.17
N VAL A 84 -3.54 -2.17 3.64
CA VAL A 84 -4.84 -2.52 4.24
C VAL A 84 -4.68 -3.28 5.56
N LEU A 85 -3.63 -4.11 5.68
CA LEU A 85 -3.34 -4.88 6.89
C LEU A 85 -2.30 -4.17 7.75
N GLY A 86 -2.62 -3.98 9.03
CA GLY A 86 -1.72 -3.46 10.05
C GLY A 86 -0.90 -4.55 10.73
N ALA A 87 -1.41 -5.77 10.80
CA ALA A 87 -0.68 -6.92 11.31
C ALA A 87 -1.16 -8.23 10.69
N CYS A 88 -0.26 -9.20 10.53
CA CYS A 88 -0.61 -10.56 10.16
C CYS A 88 0.53 -11.54 10.49
N ARG A 89 0.25 -12.84 10.49
CA ARG A 89 1.29 -13.86 10.35
C ARG A 89 1.40 -14.21 8.87
N ARG A 90 2.62 -14.17 8.31
CA ARG A 90 2.86 -14.56 6.92
C ARG A 90 4.20 -15.25 6.79
N GLU A 91 4.16 -16.52 6.41
CA GLU A 91 5.38 -17.25 6.05
C GLU A 91 5.77 -16.89 4.61
N GLY A 92 6.96 -16.32 4.45
CA GLY A 92 7.41 -15.77 3.16
C GLY A 92 6.74 -14.44 2.79
N SER A 93 6.70 -14.14 1.49
CA SER A 93 6.23 -12.84 0.96
C SER A 93 4.92 -12.91 0.17
N LEU A 94 4.37 -14.11 -0.04
CA LEU A 94 3.15 -14.31 -0.84
C LEU A 94 1.89 -14.04 -0.02
N ASP A 95 0.96 -13.28 -0.58
CA ASP A 95 -0.33 -12.97 0.06
C ASP A 95 -1.17 -14.22 0.38
N SER A 96 -1.02 -15.31 -0.39
CA SER A 96 -1.67 -16.60 -0.13
C SER A 96 -1.33 -17.19 1.25
N ASN A 97 -0.20 -16.78 1.83
CA ASN A 97 0.31 -17.28 3.10
C ASN A 97 -0.10 -16.39 4.28
N ILE A 98 -0.89 -15.34 4.06
CA ILE A 98 -1.41 -14.49 5.14
C ILE A 98 -2.35 -15.31 6.02
N ARG A 99 -2.13 -15.24 7.33
CA ARG A 99 -2.95 -15.83 8.40
C ARG A 99 -3.18 -14.77 9.47
N TYR A 100 -4.32 -14.84 10.14
CA TYR A 100 -4.74 -13.88 11.17
C TYR A 100 -4.63 -12.40 10.72
N PRO A 101 -5.24 -12.02 9.57
CA PRO A 101 -5.14 -10.66 9.08
C PRO A 101 -5.85 -9.68 10.03
N GLN A 102 -5.17 -8.61 10.40
CA GLN A 102 -5.72 -7.47 11.14
C GLN A 102 -5.64 -6.24 10.26
N ALA A 103 -6.79 -5.64 9.96
CA ALA A 103 -6.86 -4.41 9.18
C ALA A 103 -6.25 -3.24 9.97
N ASN A 104 -5.67 -2.28 9.26
CA ASN A 104 -5.28 -1.00 9.85
C ASN A 104 -6.50 -0.22 10.36
N ASP A 105 -6.28 0.62 11.36
CA ASP A 105 -7.31 1.52 11.89
C ASP A 105 -7.54 2.71 10.94
N PHE A 106 -8.49 2.56 10.03
CA PHE A 106 -8.87 3.62 9.08
C PHE A 106 -9.75 4.70 9.68
N THR A 107 -10.19 4.60 10.94
CA THR A 107 -11.03 5.63 11.56
C THR A 107 -10.30 6.97 11.65
N ARG A 108 -8.96 6.92 11.73
CA ARG A 108 -8.06 8.08 11.79
C ARG A 108 -7.81 8.73 10.43
N LEU A 109 -8.22 8.08 9.34
CA LEU A 109 -7.83 8.48 7.99
C LEU A 109 -8.34 9.89 7.63
N ARG A 110 -9.58 10.21 8.01
CA ARG A 110 -10.15 11.57 7.80
C ARG A 110 -9.42 12.65 8.59
N ALA A 111 -8.90 12.32 9.76
CA ALA A 111 -8.15 13.27 10.59
C ALA A 111 -6.73 13.48 10.05
N LEU A 112 -6.08 12.40 9.60
CA LEU A 112 -4.71 12.44 9.09
C LEU A 112 -4.62 13.04 7.67
N ALA A 113 -5.61 12.77 6.82
CA ALA A 113 -5.68 13.22 5.44
C ALA A 113 -7.08 13.78 5.10
N PRO A 114 -7.47 14.94 5.64
CA PRO A 114 -8.78 15.55 5.37
C PRO A 114 -9.01 15.90 3.89
N ALA A 115 -7.93 16.08 3.11
CA ALA A 115 -8.02 16.31 1.66
C ALA A 115 -8.19 15.03 0.84
N LEU A 116 -8.20 13.84 1.46
CA LEU A 116 -8.26 12.56 0.76
C LEU A 116 -9.58 12.39 0.03
N ARG A 117 -9.50 12.10 -1.26
CA ARG A 117 -10.67 11.88 -2.13
C ARG A 117 -10.67 10.50 -2.74
N ARG A 118 -9.49 10.01 -3.14
CA ARG A 118 -9.37 8.75 -3.88
C ARG A 118 -8.43 7.77 -3.21
N ILE A 119 -8.79 6.50 -3.30
CA ILE A 119 -7.99 5.38 -2.80
C ILE A 119 -7.73 4.39 -3.94
N GLY A 120 -6.45 4.18 -4.25
CA GLY A 120 -5.98 3.19 -5.19
C GLY A 120 -5.54 1.91 -4.48
N PHE A 121 -6.16 0.78 -4.80
CA PHE A 121 -5.83 -0.51 -4.20
C PHE A 121 -4.83 -1.26 -5.09
N ASN A 122 -3.60 -1.42 -4.61
CA ASN A 122 -2.53 -2.10 -5.34
C ASN A 122 -2.66 -3.64 -5.26
N GLY A 123 -3.48 -4.21 -6.14
CA GLY A 123 -3.70 -5.65 -6.25
C GLY A 123 -5.07 -6.12 -5.74
N GLY A 124 -5.41 -7.36 -6.08
CA GLY A 124 -6.73 -7.93 -5.75
C GLY A 124 -6.97 -8.13 -4.26
N THR A 125 -5.93 -8.43 -3.48
CA THR A 125 -6.03 -8.61 -2.01
C THR A 125 -6.50 -7.33 -1.33
N SER A 126 -5.84 -6.20 -1.60
CA SER A 126 -6.27 -4.90 -1.06
C SER A 126 -7.57 -4.42 -1.71
N GLY A 127 -7.79 -4.72 -2.99
CA GLY A 127 -9.01 -4.35 -3.71
C GLY A 127 -10.31 -4.89 -3.09
N ARG A 128 -10.26 -5.97 -2.29
CA ARG A 128 -11.43 -6.46 -1.52
C ARG A 128 -11.98 -5.44 -0.53
N PHE A 129 -11.17 -4.46 -0.10
CA PHE A 129 -11.59 -3.39 0.79
C PHE A 129 -12.25 -2.22 0.05
N ALA A 130 -12.19 -2.16 -1.29
CA ALA A 130 -12.73 -1.03 -2.05
C ALA A 130 -14.20 -0.70 -1.74
N PRO A 131 -15.15 -1.66 -1.64
CA PRO A 131 -16.53 -1.34 -1.32
C PRO A 131 -16.70 -0.65 0.04
N GLN A 132 -15.89 -1.02 1.04
CA GLN A 132 -15.93 -0.40 2.38
C GLN A 132 -15.51 1.07 2.35
N PHE A 133 -14.52 1.41 1.52
CA PHE A 133 -14.08 2.81 1.37
C PHE A 133 -15.02 3.60 0.47
N ALA A 134 -15.59 2.98 -0.57
CA ALA A 134 -16.62 3.61 -1.40
C ALA A 134 -17.88 3.96 -0.58
N ALA A 135 -18.31 3.08 0.32
CA ALA A 135 -19.42 3.36 1.25
C ALA A 135 -19.15 4.53 2.21
N GLN A 136 -17.88 4.87 2.43
CA GLN A 136 -17.46 6.05 3.19
C GLN A 136 -17.34 7.32 2.32
N GLY A 137 -17.69 7.24 1.03
CA GLY A 137 -17.67 8.38 0.11
C GLY A 137 -16.31 8.65 -0.53
N TYR A 138 -15.36 7.72 -0.46
CA TYR A 138 -14.12 7.81 -1.23
C TYR A 138 -14.31 7.27 -2.64
N GLU A 139 -13.65 7.90 -3.62
CA GLU A 139 -13.48 7.30 -4.93
C GLU A 139 -12.50 6.12 -4.81
N THR A 140 -12.82 4.97 -5.38
CA THR A 140 -11.98 3.79 -5.27
C THR A 140 -11.61 3.23 -6.62
N VAL A 141 -10.34 2.89 -6.81
CA VAL A 141 -9.84 2.23 -8.02
C VAL A 141 -9.00 1.01 -7.64
N VAL A 142 -9.26 -0.14 -8.27
CA VAL A 142 -8.45 -1.35 -8.08
C VAL A 142 -7.41 -1.44 -9.18
N LEU A 143 -6.14 -1.44 -8.80
CA LEU A 143 -4.99 -1.40 -9.69
C LEU A 143 -4.35 -2.79 -9.83
N PRO A 144 -3.72 -3.11 -10.97
CA PRO A 144 -2.90 -4.30 -11.07
C PRO A 144 -1.73 -4.22 -10.09
N SER A 145 -1.39 -5.33 -9.45
CA SER A 145 -0.31 -5.36 -8.46
C SER A 145 1.04 -4.95 -9.07
N SER A 146 1.76 -4.08 -8.35
CA SER A 146 3.14 -3.70 -8.68
C SER A 146 4.19 -4.77 -8.32
N SER A 147 3.78 -5.85 -7.65
CA SER A 147 4.66 -6.95 -7.24
C SER A 147 5.22 -7.73 -8.45
N PRO A 148 6.47 -8.22 -8.38
CA PRO A 148 7.03 -9.11 -9.41
C PRO A 148 6.25 -10.42 -9.55
N ALA A 149 5.50 -10.86 -8.52
CA ALA A 149 4.66 -12.05 -8.61
C ALA A 149 3.51 -11.91 -9.63
N HIS A 150 3.16 -10.68 -10.00
CA HIS A 150 2.17 -10.38 -11.03
C HIS A 150 2.85 -9.98 -12.35
N ALA A 151 3.63 -10.90 -12.92
CA ALA A 151 4.36 -10.73 -14.18
C ALA A 151 3.51 -10.91 -15.45
N ALA A 152 2.22 -11.25 -15.32
CA ALA A 152 1.31 -11.47 -16.45
C ALA A 152 0.99 -10.21 -17.28
N ARG A 153 1.38 -9.02 -16.80
CA ARG A 153 1.21 -7.74 -17.52
C ARG A 153 2.55 -7.04 -17.66
N SER A 154 2.81 -6.47 -18.84
CA SER A 154 3.98 -5.62 -19.07
C SER A 154 3.93 -4.36 -18.20
N PHE A 155 5.06 -3.66 -18.09
CA PHE A 155 5.13 -2.40 -17.37
C PHE A 155 4.17 -1.36 -17.97
N GLU A 156 4.14 -1.23 -19.29
CA GLU A 156 3.31 -0.29 -20.04
C GLU A 156 1.82 -0.57 -19.84
N GLN A 157 1.42 -1.84 -19.84
CA GLN A 157 0.05 -2.25 -19.56
C GLN A 157 -0.37 -1.91 -18.13
N LYS A 158 0.55 -2.11 -17.16
CA LYS A 158 0.30 -1.67 -15.78
C LYS A 158 0.20 -0.15 -15.71
N LEU A 159 1.13 0.58 -16.31
CA LEU A 159 1.17 2.04 -16.31
C LEU A 159 -0.12 2.64 -16.88
N ALA A 160 -0.64 2.09 -17.98
CA ALA A 160 -1.91 2.52 -18.57
C ALA A 160 -3.08 2.42 -17.58
N LEU A 161 -3.16 1.32 -16.82
CA LEU A 161 -4.18 1.13 -15.79
C LEU A 161 -3.92 2.01 -14.55
N TRP A 162 -2.66 2.18 -14.18
CA TRP A 162 -2.24 3.03 -13.06
C TRP A 162 -2.54 4.51 -13.27
N ARG A 163 -2.72 4.98 -14.52
CA ARG A 163 -3.20 6.36 -14.79
C ARG A 163 -4.57 6.66 -14.17
N ALA A 164 -5.42 5.65 -13.97
CA ALA A 164 -6.70 5.82 -13.27
C ALA A 164 -6.53 6.26 -11.80
N LEU A 165 -5.33 6.12 -11.23
CA LEU A 165 -5.01 6.64 -9.90
C LEU A 165 -5.12 8.18 -9.83
N LEU A 166 -4.81 8.88 -10.93
CA LEU A 166 -4.74 10.35 -11.00
C LEU A 166 -5.90 11.00 -11.78
N ALA A 167 -6.85 10.19 -12.29
CA ALA A 167 -7.97 10.64 -13.12
C ALA A 167 -8.93 11.62 -12.41
#